data_AF-A0A914CWG5-F1
#
_entry.id   AF-A0A914CWG5-F1
#
_cell.length_a   1.000
_cell.length_b   1.000
_cell.length_c   1.000
_cell.angle_alpha   90.00
_cell.angle_beta   90.00
_cell.angle_gamma   90.00
#
_symmetry.space_group_name_H-M   'P 1'
#
loop_
_entity.id
_entity.type
_entity.pdbx_description
1 polymer ?
#
loop_
_entity_poly.entity_id
_entity_poly.type
_entity_poly.pdbx_seq_one_letter_code
_entity_poly.pdbx_strand_id
1 'polypeptide(L)'
;MAKWGEGDPRWIVEERPDATNVNNWHWVEKNATPWSTNRLRELLTGHSIEKGAVKVDLTEFKKIDGEATANNRKAKLIFLYEWQLEIKILARVSGSDIEYKGYLEIPNLSDENDADEIDVTLHLETQGPHEAEIRHLIRNEGLEFVRKQIGVYIRELKEEFSKGIILPTDKPKPQVIVKGKTPGNIDKRSFQNEVISSSGENVQPLKQNNTVKEVKTYEATETFKVPPDRLYEFLTVPE
;
A
#
# COMPACT_ATOMS: atom_id res chain seq x y z
N MET A 1 -9.59 23.22 45.45
CA MET A 1 -10.52 23.55 44.35
C MET A 1 -9.82 24.57 43.48
N ALA A 2 -9.86 24.43 42.15
CA ALA A 2 -9.33 25.44 41.24
C ALA A 2 -10.11 26.75 41.43
N LYS A 3 -9.42 27.89 41.44
CA LYS A 3 -10.07 29.21 41.60
C LYS A 3 -10.82 29.55 40.32
N TRP A 4 -12.05 30.02 40.48
CA TRP A 4 -12.87 30.49 39.36
C TRP A 4 -12.16 31.65 38.64
N GLY A 5 -11.84 31.47 37.35
CA GLY A 5 -11.11 32.46 36.54
C GLY A 5 -9.60 32.21 36.40
N GLU A 6 -9.02 31.29 37.16
CA GLU A 6 -7.65 30.81 36.97
C GLU A 6 -7.73 29.36 36.46
N GLY A 7 -7.84 29.19 35.14
CA GLY A 7 -7.69 27.88 34.51
C GLY A 7 -6.31 27.32 34.87
N ASP A 8 -6.25 26.07 35.34
CA ASP A 8 -4.98 25.40 35.66
C ASP A 8 -4.08 25.47 34.41
N PRO A 9 -2.82 25.95 34.52
CA PRO A 9 -1.88 26.04 33.40
C PRO A 9 -1.69 24.72 32.65
N ARG A 10 -1.94 23.58 33.29
CA ARG A 10 -1.91 22.26 32.64
C ARG A 10 -3.04 22.04 31.63
N TRP A 11 -4.11 22.81 31.71
CA TRP A 11 -5.36 22.64 30.94
C TRP A 11 -5.66 23.85 30.05
N ILE A 12 -4.82 24.89 30.10
CA ILE A 12 -4.85 26.01 29.15
C ILE A 12 -4.31 25.51 27.81
N VAL A 13 -5.21 25.37 26.85
CA VAL A 13 -4.85 25.16 25.44
C VAL A 13 -4.52 26.54 24.88
N GLU A 14 -3.24 26.92 24.90
CA GLU A 14 -2.79 28.07 24.10
C GLU A 14 -3.11 27.78 22.63
N GLU A 15 -3.87 28.67 21.99
CA GLU A 15 -4.04 28.67 20.54
C GLU A 15 -2.66 28.88 19.90
N ARG A 16 -2.06 27.78 19.48
CA ARG A 16 -0.78 27.80 18.78
C ARG A 16 -1.01 28.33 17.36
N PRO A 17 -0.37 29.43 16.95
CA PRO A 17 -0.48 29.98 15.59
C PRO A 17 0.02 29.00 14.52
N ASP A 18 0.77 27.99 14.93
CA ASP A 18 1.41 26.96 14.11
C ASP A 18 0.49 25.79 13.73
N ALA A 19 -0.75 25.70 14.24
CA ALA A 19 -1.79 24.71 13.85
C ALA A 19 -1.24 23.28 13.61
N THR A 20 -0.23 22.90 14.39
CA THR A 20 0.65 21.80 14.05
C THR A 20 0.04 20.48 14.54
N ASN A 21 0.06 19.43 13.70
CA ASN A 21 -0.43 18.11 14.08
C ASN A 21 0.55 17.40 15.03
N VAL A 22 0.54 17.82 16.29
CA VAL A 22 1.40 17.27 17.34
C VAL A 22 1.15 15.76 17.48
N ASN A 23 2.23 14.97 17.45
CA ASN A 23 2.21 13.50 17.54
C ASN A 23 1.43 12.77 16.42
N ASN A 24 1.10 13.43 15.29
CA ASN A 24 0.33 12.84 14.18
C ASN A 24 -1.02 12.23 14.63
N TRP A 25 -1.69 12.83 15.62
CA TRP A 25 -2.95 12.33 16.18
C TRP A 25 -4.18 12.77 15.37
N HIS A 26 -4.10 13.94 14.74
CA HIS A 26 -5.14 14.44 13.85
C HIS A 26 -4.99 13.81 12.47
N TRP A 27 -6.12 13.60 11.80
CA TRP A 27 -6.15 13.12 10.43
C TRP A 27 -5.49 14.15 9.52
N VAL A 28 -4.52 13.72 8.72
CA VAL A 28 -3.95 14.51 7.64
C VAL A 28 -4.15 13.74 6.36
N GLU A 29 -4.81 14.38 5.40
CA GLU A 29 -5.06 13.86 4.07
C GLU A 29 -4.33 14.72 3.06
N LYS A 30 -3.63 14.06 2.14
CA LYS A 30 -2.97 14.70 1.03
C LYS A 30 -3.48 14.08 -0.26
N ASN A 31 -4.05 14.93 -1.12
CA ASN A 31 -4.47 14.54 -2.46
C ASN A 31 -3.24 14.20 -3.30
N ALA A 32 -3.18 12.96 -3.80
CA ALA A 32 -2.13 12.44 -4.66
C ALA A 32 -2.58 12.25 -6.11
N THR A 33 -3.85 12.54 -6.44
CA THR A 33 -4.45 12.38 -7.77
C THR A 33 -3.67 13.15 -8.84
N PRO A 34 -3.37 14.47 -8.71
CA PRO A 34 -2.67 15.21 -9.77
C PRO A 34 -1.26 14.68 -10.05
N TRP A 35 -0.54 14.32 -8.99
CA TRP A 35 0.80 13.71 -9.11
C TRP A 35 0.71 12.35 -9.79
N SER A 36 -0.24 11.52 -9.38
CA SER A 36 -0.42 10.17 -9.91
C SER A 36 -0.80 10.17 -11.38
N THR A 37 -1.72 11.04 -11.80
CA THR A 37 -2.11 11.15 -13.21
C THR A 37 -0.93 11.53 -14.10
N ASN A 38 -0.08 12.47 -13.65
CA ASN A 38 1.12 12.82 -14.40
C ASN A 38 2.14 11.69 -14.42
N ARG A 39 2.34 11.03 -13.27
CA ARG A 39 3.33 9.97 -13.16
C ARG A 39 2.96 8.72 -13.95
N LEU A 40 1.69 8.33 -13.94
CA LEU A 40 1.17 7.23 -14.77
C LEU A 40 1.32 7.53 -16.27
N ARG A 41 1.14 8.80 -16.68
CA ARG A 41 1.43 9.23 -18.05
C ARG A 41 2.89 8.98 -18.40
N GLU A 42 3.83 9.49 -17.60
CA GLU A 42 5.27 9.33 -17.85
C GLU A 42 5.73 7.86 -17.89
N LEU A 43 5.20 7.00 -17.02
CA LEU A 43 5.63 5.61 -16.91
C LEU A 43 5.12 4.71 -18.04
N LEU A 44 3.97 5.06 -18.63
CA LEU A 44 3.28 4.18 -19.58
C LEU A 44 3.28 4.73 -21.02
N THR A 45 3.37 6.04 -21.25
CA THR A 45 3.50 6.60 -22.60
C THR A 45 4.94 6.59 -23.10
N GLY A 46 5.14 6.57 -24.42
CA GLY A 46 6.46 6.65 -25.05
C GLY A 46 7.29 5.36 -24.96
N HIS A 47 6.71 4.30 -24.41
CA HIS A 47 7.35 2.99 -24.34
C HIS A 47 6.93 2.11 -25.52
N SER A 48 7.86 1.26 -25.95
CA SER A 48 7.62 0.30 -27.03
C SER A 48 7.96 -1.11 -26.57
N ILE A 49 7.09 -2.06 -26.89
CA ILE A 49 7.23 -3.47 -26.57
C ILE A 49 7.52 -4.18 -27.89
N GLU A 50 8.71 -4.76 -28.00
CA GLU A 50 9.18 -5.41 -29.22
C GLU A 50 9.47 -6.89 -28.97
N LYS A 51 8.96 -7.76 -29.84
CA LYS A 51 9.33 -9.17 -29.86
C LYS A 51 9.30 -9.73 -31.27
N GLY A 52 10.48 -10.06 -31.79
CA GLY A 52 10.63 -10.59 -33.14
C GLY A 52 10.22 -9.56 -34.19
N ALA A 53 9.20 -9.87 -34.99
CA ALA A 53 8.71 -9.00 -36.05
C ALA A 53 7.68 -7.95 -35.56
N VAL A 54 7.08 -8.14 -34.38
CA VAL A 54 5.99 -7.28 -33.90
C VAL A 54 6.53 -6.23 -32.92
N LYS A 55 6.16 -4.98 -33.18
CA LYS A 55 6.43 -3.83 -32.32
C LYS A 55 5.11 -3.19 -31.93
N VAL A 56 4.91 -2.94 -30.64
CA VAL A 56 3.74 -2.23 -30.11
C VAL A 56 4.18 -0.98 -29.37
N ASP A 57 3.77 0.18 -29.86
CA ASP A 57 4.06 1.48 -29.28
C ASP A 57 2.88 1.95 -28.42
N LEU A 58 3.14 2.29 -27.16
CA LEU A 58 2.20 2.93 -26.25
C LEU A 58 2.25 4.45 -26.49
N THR A 59 1.20 4.99 -27.11
CA THR A 59 1.22 6.36 -27.63
C THR A 59 0.72 7.38 -26.60
N GLU A 60 -0.58 7.36 -26.31
CA GLU A 60 -1.21 8.33 -25.43
C GLU A 60 -2.32 7.69 -24.59
N PHE A 61 -2.67 8.30 -23.46
CA PHE A 61 -3.83 7.87 -22.70
C PHE A 61 -5.11 8.35 -23.38
N LYS A 62 -6.03 7.42 -23.60
CA LYS A 62 -7.41 7.71 -23.97
C LYS A 62 -8.22 8.14 -22.75
N LYS A 63 -8.00 7.48 -21.60
CA LYS A 63 -8.76 7.69 -20.37
C LYS A 63 -7.91 7.40 -19.14
N ILE A 64 -8.01 8.26 -18.14
CA ILE A 64 -7.41 8.08 -16.81
C ILE A 64 -8.48 8.50 -15.80
N ASP A 65 -9.27 7.55 -15.34
CA ASP A 65 -10.29 7.78 -14.32
C ASP A 65 -9.83 7.14 -13.02
N GLY A 66 -9.95 7.88 -11.92
CA GLY A 66 -9.53 7.38 -10.63
C GLY A 66 -9.06 8.47 -9.69
N GLU A 67 -8.70 8.05 -8.49
CA GLU A 67 -8.18 8.92 -7.45
C GLU A 67 -7.09 8.24 -6.64
N ALA A 68 -6.23 9.06 -6.04
CA ALA A 68 -5.23 8.60 -5.10
C ALA A 68 -5.14 9.58 -3.93
N THR A 69 -5.21 9.07 -2.71
CA THR A 69 -5.05 9.84 -1.49
C THR A 69 -4.05 9.17 -0.56
N ALA A 70 -3.27 9.99 0.13
CA ALA A 70 -2.36 9.56 1.17
C ALA A 70 -2.83 10.13 2.50
N ASN A 71 -3.09 9.25 3.44
CA ASN A 71 -3.66 9.57 4.73
C ASN A 71 -2.70 9.19 5.85
N ASN A 72 -2.62 10.03 6.89
CA ASN A 72 -1.91 9.70 8.12
C ASN A 72 -2.87 9.71 9.29
N ARG A 73 -2.91 8.58 9.99
CA ARG A 73 -3.66 8.40 11.22
C ARG A 73 -2.79 7.71 12.24
N LYS A 74 -2.55 8.37 13.38
CA LYS A 74 -1.77 7.81 14.49
C LYS A 74 -0.39 7.28 14.04
N ALA A 75 0.30 8.03 13.19
CA ALA A 75 1.58 7.68 12.59
C ALA A 75 1.57 6.43 11.68
N LYS A 76 0.39 5.99 11.23
CA LYS A 76 0.24 4.99 10.15
C LYS A 76 -0.13 5.71 8.86
N LEU A 77 0.65 5.44 7.81
CA LEU A 77 0.35 5.89 6.46
C LEU A 77 -0.60 4.89 5.80
N ILE A 78 -1.68 5.41 5.25
CA ILE A 78 -2.71 4.67 4.52
C ILE A 78 -2.76 5.28 3.12
N PHE A 79 -2.48 4.49 2.10
CA PHE A 79 -2.58 4.91 0.71
C PHE A 79 -3.82 4.25 0.13
N LEU A 80 -4.74 5.07 -0.36
CA LEU A 80 -5.94 4.62 -1.04
C LEU A 80 -5.82 5.08 -2.48
N TYR A 81 -5.88 4.16 -3.42
CA TYR A 81 -5.87 4.51 -4.83
C TYR A 81 -6.72 3.55 -5.62
N GLU A 82 -7.40 4.08 -6.62
CA GLU A 82 -8.22 3.31 -7.55
C GLU A 82 -8.11 3.99 -8.91
N TRP A 83 -7.78 3.21 -9.94
CA TRP A 83 -7.54 3.69 -11.29
C TRP A 83 -8.12 2.72 -12.32
N GLN A 84 -8.84 3.29 -13.28
CA GLN A 84 -9.19 2.67 -14.54
C GLN A 84 -8.48 3.42 -15.68
N LEU A 85 -7.63 2.71 -16.40
CA LEU A 85 -6.75 3.28 -17.42
C LEU A 85 -7.07 2.73 -18.80
N GLU A 86 -7.14 3.60 -19.80
CA GLU A 86 -7.17 3.22 -21.21
C GLU A 86 -6.02 3.92 -21.95
N ILE A 87 -5.14 3.14 -22.58
CA ILE A 87 -3.94 3.62 -23.27
C ILE A 87 -4.02 3.25 -24.74
N LYS A 88 -3.91 4.21 -25.64
CA LYS A 88 -3.87 3.95 -27.08
C LYS A 88 -2.57 3.28 -27.48
N ILE A 89 -2.70 2.28 -28.33
CA ILE A 89 -1.55 1.54 -28.86
C ILE A 89 -1.52 1.63 -30.38
N LEU A 90 -0.30 1.56 -30.92
CA LEU A 90 -0.05 1.42 -32.34
C LEU A 90 0.91 0.24 -32.55
N ALA A 91 0.42 -0.82 -33.18
CA ALA A 91 1.19 -2.02 -33.44
C ALA A 91 1.56 -2.12 -34.92
N ARG A 92 2.83 -2.45 -35.17
CA ARG A 92 3.43 -2.64 -36.50
C ARG A 92 4.11 -4.00 -36.57
N VAL A 93 4.00 -4.64 -37.73
CA VAL A 93 4.63 -5.94 -37.99
C VAL A 93 5.64 -5.77 -39.11
N SER A 94 6.88 -6.17 -38.87
CA SER A 94 7.98 -6.09 -39.83
C SER A 94 7.65 -6.94 -41.06
N GLY A 95 7.63 -6.30 -42.23
CA GLY A 95 7.25 -6.94 -43.49
C GLY A 95 5.77 -6.80 -43.88
N SER A 96 4.96 -6.09 -43.08
CA SER A 96 3.59 -5.72 -43.39
C SER A 96 3.42 -4.20 -43.29
N ASP A 97 2.76 -3.60 -44.29
CA ASP A 97 2.40 -2.16 -44.28
C ASP A 97 1.12 -1.86 -43.48
N ILE A 98 0.54 -2.86 -42.82
CA ILE A 98 -0.67 -2.71 -42.01
C ILE A 98 -0.29 -2.22 -40.60
N GLU A 99 -0.83 -1.07 -40.23
CA GLU A 99 -0.78 -0.55 -38.87
C GLU A 99 -2.06 -0.93 -38.10
N TYR A 100 -1.89 -1.53 -36.93
CA TYR A 100 -2.99 -1.91 -36.06
C TYR A 100 -3.17 -0.87 -34.97
N LYS A 101 -4.34 -0.22 -34.96
CA LYS A 101 -4.70 0.75 -33.93
C LYS A 101 -5.65 0.12 -32.93
N GLY A 102 -5.51 0.51 -31.67
CA GLY A 102 -6.33 0.00 -30.59
C GLY A 102 -6.03 0.70 -29.27
N TYR A 103 -6.53 0.12 -28.20
CA TYR A 103 -6.24 0.57 -26.84
C TYR A 103 -6.11 -0.62 -25.88
N LEU A 104 -5.33 -0.39 -24.84
CA LEU A 104 -5.05 -1.30 -23.76
C LEU A 104 -5.79 -0.78 -22.52
N GLU A 105 -6.61 -1.63 -21.93
CA GLU A 105 -7.44 -1.33 -20.78
C GLU A 105 -6.89 -2.03 -19.53
N ILE A 106 -6.75 -1.26 -18.45
CA ILE A 106 -6.36 -1.72 -17.11
C ILE A 106 -7.50 -1.35 -16.17
N PRO A 107 -8.42 -2.29 -15.88
CA PRO A 107 -9.62 -1.99 -15.12
C PRO A 107 -9.43 -2.06 -13.60
N ASN A 108 -8.41 -2.77 -13.11
CA ASN A 108 -8.31 -3.20 -11.71
C ASN A 108 -7.03 -2.70 -11.00
N LEU A 109 -6.59 -1.47 -11.25
CA LEU A 109 -5.46 -0.89 -10.52
C LEU A 109 -5.96 -0.23 -9.22
N SER A 110 -5.88 -0.94 -8.11
CA SER A 110 -6.28 -0.43 -6.79
C SER A 110 -5.30 -0.81 -5.67
N ASP A 111 -5.45 -0.23 -4.47
CA ASP A 111 -4.65 -0.59 -3.29
C ASP A 111 -4.95 -1.99 -2.74
N GLU A 112 -6.09 -2.56 -3.13
CA GLU A 112 -6.45 -3.94 -2.79
C GLU A 112 -5.72 -4.98 -3.65
N ASN A 113 -5.23 -4.57 -4.82
CA ASN A 113 -4.62 -5.46 -5.81
C ASN A 113 -3.11 -5.23 -5.83
N ASP A 114 -2.34 -6.31 -5.71
CA ASP A 114 -0.90 -6.23 -5.88
C ASP A 114 -0.53 -5.98 -7.36
N ALA A 115 0.67 -5.43 -7.60
CA ALA A 115 1.14 -5.15 -8.96
C ALA A 115 1.14 -6.41 -9.86
N ASP A 116 1.26 -7.60 -9.27
CA ASP A 116 1.27 -8.88 -9.97
C ASP A 116 -0.13 -9.44 -10.28
N GLU A 117 -1.19 -8.86 -9.71
CA GLU A 117 -2.59 -9.28 -9.91
C GLU A 117 -3.31 -8.46 -10.98
N ILE A 118 -2.59 -7.52 -11.59
CA ILE A 118 -3.16 -6.62 -12.57
C ILE A 118 -3.39 -7.34 -13.89
N ASP A 119 -4.58 -7.13 -14.43
CA ASP A 119 -5.02 -7.66 -15.70
C ASP A 119 -5.02 -6.57 -16.76
N VAL A 120 -4.68 -6.98 -17.98
CA VAL A 120 -4.53 -6.10 -19.12
C VAL A 120 -5.34 -6.67 -20.27
N THR A 121 -6.32 -5.88 -20.76
CA THR A 121 -7.17 -6.27 -21.89
C THR A 121 -6.83 -5.44 -23.12
N LEU A 122 -6.62 -6.10 -24.25
CA LEU A 122 -6.33 -5.44 -25.52
C LEU A 122 -7.59 -5.37 -26.38
N HIS A 123 -7.94 -4.15 -26.81
CA HIS A 123 -9.00 -3.88 -27.79
C HIS A 123 -8.37 -3.35 -29.08
N LEU A 124 -8.59 -4.04 -30.19
CA LEU A 124 -8.09 -3.64 -31.51
C LEU A 124 -9.25 -3.13 -32.36
N GLU A 125 -9.06 -1.98 -33.01
CA GLU A 125 -10.03 -1.39 -33.93
C GLU A 125 -9.78 -1.88 -35.37
N THR A 126 -8.53 -2.21 -35.69
CA THR A 126 -8.13 -2.70 -37.01
C THR A 126 -8.13 -4.23 -37.05
N GLN A 127 -8.81 -4.81 -38.04
CA GLN A 127 -8.80 -6.26 -38.29
C GLN A 127 -7.67 -6.63 -39.26
N GLY A 128 -7.01 -7.76 -39.02
CA GLY A 128 -5.97 -8.26 -39.91
C GLY A 128 -5.35 -9.59 -39.47
N PRO A 129 -4.49 -10.18 -40.30
CA PRO A 129 -3.95 -11.52 -40.07
C PRO A 129 -3.03 -11.62 -38.84
N HIS A 130 -2.45 -10.51 -38.38
CA HIS A 130 -1.47 -10.48 -37.28
C HIS A 130 -2.10 -10.13 -35.91
N GLU A 131 -3.43 -10.02 -35.81
CA GLU A 131 -4.12 -9.72 -34.55
C GLU A 131 -3.77 -10.70 -33.43
N ALA A 132 -3.72 -12.00 -33.75
CA ALA A 132 -3.43 -13.04 -32.77
C ALA A 132 -2.00 -12.93 -32.20
N GLU A 133 -1.04 -12.58 -33.05
CA GLU A 133 0.37 -12.38 -32.66
C GLU A 133 0.52 -11.16 -31.75
N ILE A 134 -0.15 -10.06 -32.07
CA ILE A 134 -0.16 -8.83 -31.25
C ILE A 134 -0.79 -9.12 -29.88
N ARG A 135 -1.94 -9.80 -29.84
CA ARG A 135 -2.60 -10.16 -28.57
C ARG A 135 -1.73 -11.08 -27.72
N HIS A 136 -1.03 -12.04 -28.33
CA HIS A 136 -0.10 -12.93 -27.63
C HIS A 136 1.12 -12.18 -27.08
N LEU A 137 1.66 -11.20 -27.82
CA LEU A 137 2.76 -10.36 -27.36
C LEU A 137 2.35 -9.52 -26.15
N ILE A 138 1.18 -8.87 -26.21
CA ILE A 138 0.67 -8.06 -25.11
C ILE A 138 0.40 -8.90 -23.86
N ARG A 139 -0.20 -10.10 -24.00
CA ARG A 139 -0.51 -10.95 -22.85
C ARG A 139 0.72 -11.46 -22.09
N ASN A 140 1.86 -11.57 -22.75
CA ASN A 140 3.10 -12.03 -22.13
C ASN A 140 4.00 -10.84 -21.77
N GLU A 141 4.62 -10.22 -22.77
CA GLU A 141 5.61 -9.15 -22.56
C GLU A 141 4.95 -7.84 -22.14
N GLY A 142 3.80 -7.52 -22.74
CA GLY A 142 3.08 -6.28 -22.41
C GLY A 142 2.55 -6.28 -20.98
N LEU A 143 2.03 -7.42 -20.52
CA LEU A 143 1.57 -7.61 -19.16
C LEU A 143 2.73 -7.45 -18.17
N GLU A 144 3.85 -8.14 -18.38
CA GLU A 144 5.03 -8.04 -17.51
C GLU A 144 5.57 -6.60 -17.46
N PHE A 145 5.63 -5.93 -18.61
CA PHE A 145 6.03 -4.52 -18.69
C PHE A 145 5.10 -3.61 -17.88
N VAL A 146 3.78 -3.72 -18.09
CA VAL A 146 2.78 -2.90 -17.36
C VAL A 146 2.89 -3.12 -15.86
N ARG A 147 2.96 -4.38 -15.40
CA ARG A 147 3.09 -4.71 -13.97
C ARG A 147 4.34 -4.09 -13.35
N LYS A 148 5.47 -4.15 -14.06
CA LYS A 148 6.71 -3.50 -13.62
C LYS A 148 6.55 -1.99 -13.49
N GLN A 149 5.92 -1.33 -14.46
CA GLN A 149 5.71 0.12 -14.42
C GLN A 149 4.79 0.53 -13.28
N ILE A 150 3.70 -0.20 -13.01
CA ILE A 150 2.84 0.19 -11.89
C ILE A 150 3.51 -0.13 -10.55
N GLY A 151 4.35 -1.17 -10.47
CA GLY A 151 5.17 -1.42 -9.29
C GLY A 151 6.09 -0.23 -8.97
N VAL A 152 6.66 0.41 -10.00
CA VAL A 152 7.42 1.66 -9.85
C VAL A 152 6.52 2.80 -9.35
N TYR A 153 5.34 2.97 -9.96
CA TYR A 153 4.36 3.96 -9.51
C TYR A 153 3.99 3.80 -8.03
N ILE A 154 3.63 2.59 -7.59
CA ILE A 154 3.23 2.31 -6.19
C ILE A 154 4.37 2.62 -5.22
N ARG A 155 5.61 2.27 -5.59
CA ARG A 155 6.80 2.57 -4.78
C ARG A 155 7.00 4.08 -4.63
N GLU A 156 6.94 4.81 -5.74
CA GLU A 156 7.16 6.27 -5.76
C GLU A 156 6.03 7.03 -5.07
N LEU A 157 4.78 6.56 -5.20
CA LEU A 157 3.63 7.10 -4.48
C LEU A 157 3.89 7.03 -2.97
N LYS A 158 4.36 5.88 -2.48
CA LYS A 158 4.70 5.69 -1.07
C LYS A 158 5.88 6.56 -0.64
N GLU A 159 6.91 6.68 -1.47
CA GLU A 159 8.10 7.50 -1.17
C GLU A 159 7.80 9.00 -1.09
N GLU A 160 7.06 9.55 -2.06
CA GLU A 160 6.83 11.01 -2.13
C GLU A 160 5.74 11.50 -1.19
N PHE A 161 4.78 10.65 -0.85
CA PHE A 161 3.72 11.00 0.07
C PHE A 161 3.99 10.51 1.50
N SER A 162 5.02 9.70 1.75
CA SER A 162 5.53 9.48 3.11
C SER A 162 6.37 10.67 3.61
N LYS A 163 7.11 11.33 2.72
CA LYS A 163 7.90 12.53 3.05
C LYS A 163 6.97 13.73 3.29
N GLY A 164 6.96 14.23 4.52
CA GLY A 164 6.27 15.47 4.89
C GLY A 164 4.82 15.31 5.37
N ILE A 165 4.21 14.12 5.30
CA ILE A 165 2.93 13.84 5.99
C ILE A 165 3.14 13.56 7.49
N ILE A 166 4.33 13.10 7.86
CA ILE A 166 4.73 12.89 9.24
C ILE A 166 5.59 14.08 9.72
N LEU A 167 5.21 14.68 10.85
CA LEU A 167 6.10 15.63 11.51
C LEU A 167 7.36 14.91 12.06
N PRO A 168 8.56 15.50 11.95
CA PRO A 168 9.73 15.03 12.67
C PRO A 168 9.42 14.98 14.16
N THR A 169 9.39 13.78 14.74
CA THR A 169 9.21 13.59 16.19
C THR A 169 10.53 13.10 16.76
N ASP A 170 11.01 13.68 17.86
CA ASP A 170 12.31 13.40 18.52
C ASP A 170 12.58 11.93 18.90
N LYS A 171 11.61 11.03 18.69
CA LYS A 171 11.74 9.60 18.91
C LYS A 171 11.21 8.86 17.67
N PRO A 172 12.08 8.35 16.78
CA PRO A 172 11.64 7.58 15.63
C PRO A 172 11.01 6.27 16.12
N LYS A 173 9.67 6.19 16.11
CA LYS A 173 8.98 4.91 16.25
C LYS A 173 9.08 4.16 14.91
N PRO A 174 9.43 2.86 14.91
CA PRO A 174 9.48 2.08 13.68
C PRO A 174 8.11 2.08 12.98
N GLN A 175 8.12 2.34 11.68
CA GLN A 175 6.93 2.53 10.85
C GLN A 175 6.25 1.18 10.55
N VAL A 176 4.91 1.16 10.55
CA VAL A 176 4.10 0.02 10.09
C VAL A 176 3.36 0.44 8.84
N ILE A 177 3.79 -0.05 7.68
CA ILE A 177 3.03 -0.01 6.44
C ILE A 177 2.01 -1.15 6.55
N VAL A 178 0.72 -0.83 6.68
CA VAL A 178 -0.32 -1.85 6.70
C VAL A 178 -0.48 -2.36 5.27
N LYS A 179 -0.11 -3.63 5.02
CA LYS A 179 -0.56 -4.37 3.84
C LYS A 179 -1.82 -5.14 4.26
N GLY A 180 -2.97 -4.87 3.64
CA GLY A 180 -4.17 -5.69 3.82
C GLY A 180 -5.49 -4.93 3.70
N LYS A 181 -6.44 -5.55 2.98
CA LYS A 181 -7.86 -5.20 2.82
C LYS A 181 -8.49 -4.66 4.10
N THR A 182 -9.21 -3.56 4.00
CA THR A 182 -10.09 -3.04 5.06
C THR A 182 -11.19 -4.05 5.38
N PRO A 183 -11.26 -4.62 6.61
CA PRO A 183 -12.47 -5.25 7.05
C PRO A 183 -13.46 -4.16 7.48
N GLY A 184 -14.61 -4.13 6.82
CA GLY A 184 -15.78 -3.41 7.30
C GLY A 184 -16.19 -3.91 8.69
N ASN A 185 -16.51 -2.96 9.55
CA ASN A 185 -17.00 -3.11 10.93
C ASN A 185 -15.90 -3.26 12.01
N ILE A 186 -15.59 -2.13 12.67
CA ILE A 186 -14.61 -2.05 13.77
C ILE A 186 -15.37 -1.95 15.09
N ASP A 187 -15.41 -3.03 15.85
CA ASP A 187 -15.77 -3.01 17.27
C ASP A 187 -14.66 -2.32 18.08
N LYS A 188 -15.01 -1.20 18.72
CA LYS A 188 -14.08 -0.25 19.37
C LYS A 188 -13.40 -0.79 20.65
N ARG A 189 -13.52 -2.08 20.99
CA ARG A 189 -12.93 -2.68 22.20
C ARG A 189 -11.87 -3.75 21.94
N SER A 190 -11.74 -4.27 20.72
CA SER A 190 -10.74 -5.31 20.40
C SER A 190 -9.38 -4.74 20.00
N PHE A 191 -9.27 -3.42 19.84
CA PHE A 191 -8.10 -2.75 19.24
C PHE A 191 -6.89 -2.55 20.17
N GLN A 192 -6.82 -3.21 21.33
CA GLN A 192 -5.72 -3.03 22.27
C GLN A 192 -4.88 -4.26 22.60
N ASN A 193 -5.19 -5.46 22.14
CA ASN A 193 -4.29 -6.62 22.35
C ASN A 193 -4.44 -7.67 21.23
N GLU A 194 -4.09 -7.31 19.99
CA GLU A 194 -3.77 -8.30 18.96
C GLU A 194 -2.34 -8.09 18.49
N VAL A 195 -1.46 -8.94 19.00
CA VAL A 195 -0.15 -9.23 18.43
C VAL A 195 -0.38 -10.37 17.45
N ILE A 196 -0.31 -10.10 16.16
CA ILE A 196 -0.11 -11.15 15.16
C ILE A 196 1.38 -11.13 14.82
N SER A 197 2.10 -12.05 15.45
CA SER A 197 3.37 -12.57 15.01
C SER A 197 3.17 -13.35 13.70
N SER A 198 3.82 -12.93 12.62
CA SER A 198 4.23 -13.89 11.60
C SER A 198 5.24 -14.84 12.25
N SER A 199 4.94 -16.12 12.24
CA SER A 199 5.90 -17.22 12.30
C SER A 199 7.21 -16.83 11.57
N GLY A 200 8.41 -16.86 12.15
CA GLY A 200 8.83 -17.22 13.50
C GLY A 200 9.85 -16.23 14.09
N GLU A 201 9.46 -15.72 15.25
CA GLU A 201 10.19 -15.25 16.45
C GLU A 201 11.40 -14.30 16.31
N ASN A 202 11.28 -13.00 16.67
CA ASN A 202 11.17 -12.34 18.00
C ASN A 202 12.53 -12.06 18.69
N VAL A 203 13.00 -10.81 18.58
CA VAL A 203 13.92 -10.19 19.55
C VAL A 203 13.19 -9.02 20.20
N GLN A 204 13.04 -9.09 21.53
CA GLN A 204 12.57 -8.02 22.41
C GLN A 204 13.64 -6.92 22.64
N PRO A 205 13.24 -5.71 23.05
CA PRO A 205 14.09 -4.53 23.10
C PRO A 205 15.14 -4.55 24.24
N LEU A 206 16.37 -4.16 23.92
CA LEU A 206 17.49 -4.02 24.87
C LEU A 206 17.29 -2.80 25.80
N LYS A 207 17.35 -3.04 27.12
CA LYS A 207 18.01 -2.11 28.05
C LYS A 207 19.53 -2.24 27.85
N GLN A 208 20.22 -1.11 27.75
CA GLN A 208 21.67 -1.05 27.77
C GLN A 208 22.19 -1.61 29.11
N ASN A 209 22.96 -2.71 29.04
CA ASN A 209 24.32 -2.82 29.57
C ASN A 209 24.89 -4.24 29.35
N ASN A 210 26.02 -4.28 28.65
CA ASN A 210 27.13 -5.24 28.70
C ASN A 210 26.88 -6.76 28.87
N THR A 211 27.41 -7.49 27.88
CA THR A 211 27.85 -8.91 27.90
C THR A 211 26.74 -9.96 27.99
N VAL A 212 26.20 -10.36 26.82
CA VAL A 212 25.19 -11.41 26.67
C VAL A 212 25.79 -12.79 27.01
N LYS A 213 25.31 -13.41 28.10
CA LYS A 213 25.43 -14.84 28.37
C LYS A 213 24.33 -15.58 27.59
N GLU A 214 24.68 -16.75 27.03
CA GLU A 214 23.78 -17.67 26.31
C GLU A 214 22.43 -17.84 27.02
N VAL A 215 21.33 -17.62 26.28
CA VAL A 215 19.96 -17.86 26.75
C VAL A 215 19.47 -19.17 26.14
N LYS A 216 18.97 -20.08 26.97
CA LYS A 216 18.25 -21.28 26.52
C LYS A 216 16.76 -21.10 26.78
N THR A 217 15.97 -21.28 25.74
CA THR A 217 14.51 -21.30 25.82
C THR A 217 14.06 -22.69 26.28
N TYR A 218 13.11 -22.73 27.22
CA TYR A 218 12.48 -23.96 27.67
C TYR A 218 10.98 -23.85 27.47
N GLU A 219 10.40 -24.89 26.87
CA GLU A 219 8.96 -25.03 26.70
C GLU A 219 8.49 -26.23 27.51
N ALA A 220 7.39 -26.07 28.25
CA ALA A 220 6.70 -27.16 28.93
C ALA A 220 5.22 -27.12 28.56
N THR A 221 4.67 -28.30 28.33
CA THR A 221 3.24 -28.48 28.07
C THR A 221 2.72 -29.55 29.02
N GLU A 222 1.76 -29.19 29.85
CA GLU A 222 1.04 -30.12 30.71
C GLU A 222 -0.43 -30.20 30.31
N THR A 223 -1.02 -31.37 30.51
CA THR A 223 -2.42 -31.63 30.18
C THR A 223 -3.18 -32.00 31.44
N PHE A 224 -4.26 -31.29 31.71
CA PHE A 224 -5.10 -31.51 32.87
C PHE A 224 -6.44 -32.13 32.47
N LYS A 225 -6.88 -33.14 33.22
CA LYS A 225 -8.19 -33.81 33.03
C LYS A 225 -9.26 -33.22 33.93
N VAL A 226 -9.35 -31.90 33.97
CA VAL A 226 -10.37 -31.18 34.74
C VAL A 226 -11.07 -30.16 33.87
N PRO A 227 -12.34 -29.81 34.18
CA PRO A 227 -13.03 -28.73 33.50
C PRO A 227 -12.27 -27.40 33.64
N PRO A 228 -12.28 -26.53 32.61
CA PRO A 228 -11.53 -25.27 32.60
C PRO A 228 -11.80 -24.37 33.82
N ASP A 229 -13.05 -24.29 34.27
CA ASP A 229 -13.43 -23.41 35.39
C ASP A 229 -12.77 -23.83 36.70
N ARG A 230 -12.67 -25.15 36.94
CA ARG A 230 -11.97 -25.69 38.12
C ARG A 230 -10.47 -25.52 38.04
N LEU A 231 -9.90 -25.62 36.85
CA LEU A 231 -8.47 -25.36 36.64
C LEU A 231 -8.16 -23.88 36.88
N TYR A 232 -9.02 -22.98 36.40
CA TYR A 232 -8.87 -21.54 36.59
C TYR A 232 -8.97 -21.15 38.07
N GLU A 233 -9.98 -21.65 38.79
CA GLU A 233 -10.12 -21.42 40.23
C GLU A 233 -8.86 -21.88 40.99
N PHE A 234 -8.37 -23.09 40.70
CA PHE A 234 -7.19 -23.64 41.36
C PHE A 234 -5.91 -22.84 41.09
N LEU A 235 -5.74 -22.31 39.87
CA LEU A 235 -4.54 -21.58 39.47
C LEU A 235 -4.55 -20.08 39.85
N THR A 236 -5.71 -19.51 40.15
CA THR A 236 -5.86 -18.06 40.36
C THR A 236 -6.21 -17.67 41.78
N VAL A 237 -6.67 -18.61 42.60
CA VAL A 237 -6.95 -18.36 44.01
C VAL A 237 -5.75 -18.83 44.83
N PRO A 238 -4.98 -17.92 45.45
CA PRO A 238 -3.91 -18.30 46.36
C PRO A 238 -4.49 -18.95 47.63
N GLU A 239 -3.83 -20.01 48.11
CA GLU A 239 -4.12 -20.58 49.43
C GLU A 239 -3.83 -19.59 50.58
#